data_AF-A0A522YNS9-F1
#
_entry.id   AF-A0A522YNS9-F1
#
_cell.length_a   1.000
_cell.length_b   1.000
_cell.length_c   1.000
_cell.angle_alpha   90.00
_cell.angle_beta   90.00
_cell.angle_gamma   90.00
#
_symmetry.space_group_name_H-M   'P 1'
#
loop_
_entity.id
_entity.type
_entity.pdbx_description
1 polymer ?
#
loop_
_entity_poly.entity_id
_entity_poly.type
_entity_poly.pdbx_seq_one_letter_code
_entity_poly.pdbx_strand_id
1 'polypeptide(L)'
;MVNPIPNETELYAQIKKQKIMISWELWETLLYKCLGDFIVPIYLICRYYLSQNKPIPDSEARNILSCTGNIKYIVNEVIRVKKGDTLFPEVKNNTPLHPLIKDLFTYYVGNAIYLINLIVEYSLNDPVSPKQISVESTKQILDNIQQVRHFLYRLLKETASSPLPN
;
A
#
# COMPACT_ATOMS: atom_id res chain seq x y z
N MET A 1 -15.15 -1.59 10.43
CA MET A 1 -15.49 -0.63 9.36
C MET A 1 -14.51 0.51 9.48
N VAL A 2 -13.68 0.75 8.46
CA VAL A 2 -12.78 1.91 8.42
C VAL A 2 -13.66 3.15 8.20
N ASN A 3 -13.60 4.13 9.10
CA ASN A 3 -14.37 5.37 8.98
C ASN A 3 -14.04 6.01 7.63
N PRO A 4 -15.02 6.23 6.72
CA PRO A 4 -14.75 6.90 5.46
C PRO A 4 -14.11 8.25 5.76
N ILE A 5 -13.02 8.59 5.05
CA ILE A 5 -12.55 9.97 5.06
C ILE A 5 -13.75 10.85 4.75
N PRO A 6 -14.04 11.92 5.53
CA PRO A 6 -14.98 12.93 5.10
C PRO A 6 -14.48 13.46 3.75
N ASN A 7 -15.17 13.05 2.69
CA ASN A 7 -15.00 13.49 1.31
C ASN A 7 -13.62 13.21 0.65
N GLU A 8 -13.34 11.94 0.33
CA GLU A 8 -12.31 11.57 -0.67
C GLU A 8 -12.40 12.45 -1.94
N THR A 9 -13.61 12.72 -2.41
CA THR A 9 -13.87 13.63 -3.54
C THR A 9 -13.35 15.05 -3.30
N GLU A 10 -13.48 15.59 -2.10
CA GLU A 10 -12.96 16.91 -1.76
C GLU A 10 -11.43 16.92 -1.68
N LEU A 11 -10.81 15.85 -1.16
CA LEU A 11 -9.35 15.74 -1.13
C LEU A 11 -8.75 15.70 -2.54
N TYR A 12 -9.34 14.94 -3.45
CA TYR A 12 -8.91 14.98 -4.87
C TYR A 12 -9.22 16.31 -5.55
N ALA A 13 -10.32 16.98 -5.20
CA ALA A 13 -10.61 18.33 -5.68
C ALA A 13 -9.57 19.34 -5.17
N GLN A 14 -9.11 19.20 -3.93
CA GLN A 14 -8.03 20.02 -3.36
C GLN A 14 -6.70 19.76 -4.06
N ILE A 15 -6.34 18.50 -4.34
CA ILE A 15 -5.15 18.12 -5.12
C ILE A 15 -5.14 18.84 -6.47
N LYS A 16 -6.27 18.81 -7.19
CA LYS A 16 -6.43 19.51 -8.48
C LYS A 16 -6.33 21.02 -8.33
N LYS A 17 -7.06 21.60 -7.37
CA LYS A 17 -7.12 23.05 -7.14
C LYS A 17 -5.74 23.61 -6.77
N GLN A 18 -4.99 22.89 -5.94
CA GLN A 18 -3.65 23.27 -5.51
C GLN A 18 -2.55 22.88 -6.52
N LYS A 19 -2.91 22.20 -7.62
CA LYS A 19 -1.98 21.69 -8.65
C LYS A 19 -0.83 20.90 -8.02
N ILE A 20 -1.17 20.02 -7.07
CA ILE A 20 -0.18 19.21 -6.39
C ILE A 20 0.32 18.17 -7.39
N MET A 21 1.61 18.25 -7.73
CA MET A 21 2.25 17.37 -8.69
C MET A 21 3.36 16.57 -8.02
N ILE A 22 3.48 15.32 -8.40
CA ILE A 22 4.58 14.42 -8.02
C ILE A 22 5.40 14.17 -9.29
N SER A 23 6.73 14.21 -9.18
CA SER A 23 7.60 13.90 -10.31
C SER A 23 7.42 12.45 -10.75
N TRP A 24 7.51 12.20 -12.06
CA TRP A 24 7.43 10.84 -12.58
C TRP A 24 8.48 9.90 -11.96
N GLU A 25 9.71 10.37 -11.76
CA GLU A 25 10.80 9.61 -11.13
C GLU A 25 10.44 9.14 -9.70
N LEU A 26 9.77 10.00 -8.93
CA LEU A 26 9.32 9.66 -7.58
C LEU A 26 8.15 8.67 -7.65
N TRP A 27 7.24 8.82 -8.62
CA TRP A 27 6.17 7.87 -8.86
C TRP A 27 6.67 6.49 -9.27
N GLU A 28 7.63 6.44 -10.19
CA GLU A 28 8.25 5.20 -10.66
C GLU A 28 8.91 4.45 -9.50
N THR A 29 9.67 5.19 -8.68
CA THR A 29 10.34 4.63 -7.50
C THR A 29 9.31 4.12 -6.48
N LEU A 30 8.30 4.93 -6.13
CA LEU A 30 7.28 4.55 -5.16
C LEU A 30 6.42 3.37 -5.63
N LEU A 31 5.96 3.36 -6.88
CA LEU A 31 5.04 2.36 -7.39
C LEU A 31 5.73 1.06 -7.75
N TYR A 32 6.85 1.13 -8.47
CA TYR A 32 7.47 -0.08 -9.01
C TYR A 32 8.54 -0.61 -8.08
N LYS A 33 9.49 0.23 -7.65
CA LYS A 33 10.64 -0.22 -6.85
C LYS A 33 10.35 -0.40 -5.36
N CYS A 34 9.34 0.26 -4.83
CA CYS A 34 9.08 0.25 -3.38
C CYS A 34 7.80 -0.51 -3.04
N LEU A 35 6.63 -0.04 -3.48
CA LEU A 35 5.36 -0.66 -3.08
C LEU A 35 5.02 -1.87 -3.95
N GLY A 36 5.28 -1.79 -5.26
CA GLY A 36 4.97 -2.84 -6.22
C GLY A 36 5.63 -4.17 -5.88
N ASP A 37 6.94 -4.13 -5.59
CA ASP A 37 7.73 -5.30 -5.24
C ASP A 37 7.23 -6.07 -4.01
N PHE A 38 6.50 -5.41 -3.10
CA PHE A 38 5.91 -6.06 -1.92
C PHE A 38 4.40 -6.31 -2.05
N ILE A 39 3.68 -5.51 -2.85
CA ILE A 39 2.25 -5.72 -3.12
C ILE A 39 2.03 -6.93 -4.04
N VAL A 40 2.88 -7.10 -5.06
CA VAL A 40 2.73 -8.18 -6.06
C VAL A 40 2.84 -9.57 -5.43
N PRO A 41 3.84 -9.88 -4.57
CA PRO A 41 3.90 -11.17 -3.89
C PRO A 41 2.65 -11.47 -3.06
N ILE A 42 2.16 -10.51 -2.27
CA ILE A 42 0.93 -10.69 -1.47
C ILE A 42 -0.25 -11.02 -2.39
N TYR A 43 -0.41 -10.26 -3.48
CA TYR A 43 -1.45 -10.51 -4.48
C TYR A 43 -1.36 -11.92 -5.08
N LEU A 44 -0.17 -12.34 -5.49
CA LEU A 44 0.06 -13.65 -6.11
C LEU A 44 -0.21 -14.80 -5.14
N ILE A 45 0.27 -14.71 -3.90
CA ILE A 45 0.00 -15.69 -2.84
C ILE A 45 -1.50 -15.84 -2.65
N CYS A 46 -2.21 -14.73 -2.39
CA CYS A 46 -3.66 -14.77 -2.17
C CYS A 46 -4.40 -15.35 -3.38
N ARG A 47 -4.08 -14.92 -4.60
CA ARG A 47 -4.72 -15.41 -5.82
C ARG A 47 -4.49 -16.91 -6.05
N TYR A 48 -3.27 -17.39 -5.81
CA TYR A 48 -2.94 -18.79 -5.95
C TYR A 48 -3.78 -19.66 -5.01
N TYR A 49 -3.77 -19.35 -3.70
CA TYR A 49 -4.52 -20.14 -2.72
C TYR A 49 -6.03 -20.03 -2.88
N LEU A 50 -6.55 -18.87 -3.28
CA LEU A 50 -7.97 -18.73 -3.63
C LEU A 50 -8.35 -19.55 -4.86
N SER A 51 -7.51 -19.59 -5.90
CA SER A 51 -7.79 -20.38 -7.11
C SER A 51 -7.87 -21.88 -6.84
N GLN A 52 -7.18 -22.33 -5.79
CA GLN A 52 -7.17 -23.72 -5.33
C GLN A 52 -8.22 -23.98 -4.25
N ASN A 53 -8.96 -22.95 -3.81
CA ASN A 53 -9.86 -22.98 -2.65
C ASN A 53 -9.18 -23.57 -1.39
N LYS A 54 -7.91 -23.21 -1.15
CA LYS A 54 -7.10 -23.70 -0.03
C LYS A 54 -6.73 -22.56 0.92
N PRO A 55 -6.58 -22.85 2.22
CA PRO A 55 -6.01 -21.88 3.16
C PRO A 55 -4.52 -21.64 2.86
N ILE A 56 -4.01 -20.47 3.25
CA ILE A 56 -2.58 -20.13 3.09
C ILE A 56 -1.80 -20.74 4.26
N PRO A 57 -0.75 -21.54 4.00
CA PRO A 57 0.08 -22.13 5.05
C PRO A 57 0.97 -21.09 5.73
N ASP A 58 1.46 -21.42 6.92
CA ASP A 58 2.26 -20.53 7.76
C ASP A 58 3.49 -19.94 7.07
N SER A 59 4.16 -20.72 6.21
CA SER A 59 5.33 -20.25 5.45
C SER A 59 4.99 -19.04 4.57
N GLU A 60 3.84 -19.10 3.89
CA GLU A 60 3.38 -18.04 3.00
C GLU A 60 2.73 -16.90 3.77
N ALA A 61 2.08 -17.18 4.90
CA ALA A 61 1.62 -16.16 5.83
C ALA A 61 2.80 -15.31 6.35
N ARG A 62 3.94 -15.92 6.68
CA ARG A 62 5.16 -15.20 7.07
C ARG A 62 5.73 -14.37 5.92
N ASN A 63 5.65 -14.85 4.68
CA ASN A 63 6.03 -14.06 3.50
C ASN A 63 5.16 -12.81 3.36
N ILE A 64 3.84 -12.94 3.58
CA ILE A 64 2.92 -11.79 3.60
C ILE A 64 3.34 -10.80 4.68
N LEU A 65 3.62 -11.24 5.91
CA LEU A 65 4.08 -10.36 6.99
C LEU A 65 5.39 -9.64 6.68
N SER A 66 6.33 -10.33 6.03
CA SER A 66 7.58 -9.71 5.60
C SER A 66 7.32 -8.59 4.60
N CYS A 67 6.47 -8.85 3.59
CA CYS A 67 6.09 -7.87 2.59
C CYS A 67 5.38 -6.65 3.21
N THR A 68 4.39 -6.88 4.08
CA THR A 68 3.67 -5.79 4.77
C THR A 68 4.57 -5.00 5.72
N GLY A 69 5.55 -5.65 6.35
CA GLY A 69 6.59 -4.98 7.13
C GLY A 69 7.40 -3.99 6.30
N ASN A 70 7.84 -4.39 5.11
CA ASN A 70 8.56 -3.52 4.19
C ASN A 70 7.67 -2.38 3.67
N ILE A 71 6.40 -2.65 3.35
CA ILE A 71 5.45 -1.59 2.95
C ILE A 71 5.26 -0.59 4.09
N LYS A 72 5.10 -1.05 5.34
CA LYS A 72 4.97 -0.19 6.51
C LYS A 72 6.21 0.69 6.70
N TYR A 73 7.40 0.13 6.49
CA TYR A 73 8.65 0.89 6.52
C TYR A 73 8.63 2.01 5.47
N ILE A 74 8.32 1.70 4.21
CA ILE A 74 8.22 2.68 3.12
C ILE A 74 7.20 3.77 3.45
N VAL A 75 6.01 3.41 3.92
CA VAL A 75 4.96 4.38 4.29
C VAL A 75 5.46 5.32 5.39
N ASN A 76 6.15 4.80 6.41
CA ASN A 76 6.72 5.62 7.48
C ASN A 76 7.80 6.58 6.95
N GLU A 77 8.68 6.12 6.08
CA GLU A 77 9.71 6.98 5.46
C GLU A 77 9.08 8.08 4.60
N VAL A 78 8.06 7.73 3.81
CA VAL A 78 7.27 8.68 3.01
C VAL A 78 6.64 9.77 3.88
N ILE A 79 6.09 9.40 5.03
CA ILE A 79 5.45 10.35 5.95
C ILE A 79 6.50 11.22 6.65
N ARG A 80 7.63 10.65 7.07
CA ARG A 80 8.63 11.30 7.92
C ARG A 80 9.53 12.29 7.18
N VAL A 81 9.74 12.13 5.88
CA VAL A 81 10.68 12.99 5.13
C VAL A 81 10.30 14.47 5.23
N LYS A 82 11.28 15.27 5.67
CA LYS A 82 11.22 16.73 5.71
C LYS A 82 12.00 17.33 4.55
N LYS A 83 11.81 18.64 4.35
CA LYS A 83 12.55 19.40 3.32
C LYS A 83 14.05 19.33 3.61
N GLY A 84 14.81 18.68 2.72
CA GLY A 84 16.25 18.45 2.86
C GLY A 84 16.63 16.99 3.10
N ASP A 85 15.68 16.12 3.45
CA ASP A 85 15.92 14.68 3.57
C ASP A 85 15.78 13.98 2.22
N THR A 86 16.61 12.97 1.96
CA THR A 86 16.52 12.14 0.76
C THR A 86 15.84 10.79 1.06
N LEU A 87 14.51 10.74 0.92
CA LEU A 87 13.65 9.53 0.84
C LEU A 87 14.26 8.38 0.00
N PHE A 88 14.70 8.69 -1.22
CA PHE A 88 15.35 7.79 -2.16
C PHE A 88 16.58 8.51 -2.71
N PRO A 89 17.80 8.10 -2.33
CA PRO A 89 19.04 8.71 -2.81
C PRO A 89 19.17 8.67 -4.35
N GLU A 90 18.48 7.72 -4.97
CA GLU A 90 18.45 7.52 -6.43
C GLU A 90 17.61 8.56 -7.18
N VAL A 91 16.72 9.28 -6.50
CA VAL A 91 15.83 10.27 -7.11
C VAL A 91 16.50 11.64 -7.04
N LYS A 92 16.94 12.18 -8.18
CA LYS A 92 17.67 13.45 -8.27
C LYS A 92 16.89 14.65 -7.74
N ASN A 93 15.56 14.63 -7.83
CA ASN A 93 14.66 15.69 -7.37
C ASN A 93 13.73 15.19 -6.26
N ASN A 94 14.32 14.80 -5.14
CA ASN A 94 13.57 14.22 -4.03
C ASN A 94 12.88 15.30 -3.20
N THR A 95 11.71 15.72 -3.67
CA THR A 95 10.88 16.71 -2.98
C THR A 95 9.95 15.97 -2.02
N PRO A 96 9.83 16.40 -0.75
CA PRO A 96 8.88 15.81 0.17
C PRO A 96 7.46 15.81 -0.40
N LEU A 97 6.72 14.72 -0.20
CA LEU A 97 5.32 14.68 -0.59
C LEU A 97 4.52 15.75 0.14
N HIS A 98 3.54 16.32 -0.56
CA HIS A 98 2.61 17.29 0.01
C HIS A 98 1.86 16.66 1.21
N PRO A 99 1.58 17.41 2.29
CA PRO A 99 0.87 16.88 3.47
C PRO A 99 -0.42 16.11 3.14
N LEU A 100 -1.26 16.67 2.26
CA LEU A 100 -2.48 15.98 1.78
C LEU A 100 -2.21 14.61 1.16
N ILE A 101 -1.11 14.45 0.43
CA ILE A 101 -0.72 13.16 -0.15
C ILE A 101 -0.28 12.21 0.97
N LYS A 102 0.48 12.69 1.96
CA LYS A 102 0.90 11.88 3.12
C LYS A 102 -0.29 11.38 3.93
N ASP A 103 -1.31 12.22 4.13
CA ASP A 103 -2.54 11.85 4.83
C ASP A 103 -3.29 10.74 4.07
N LEU A 104 -3.44 10.91 2.75
CA LEU A 104 -4.04 9.89 1.88
C LEU A 104 -3.25 8.57 1.91
N PHE A 105 -1.92 8.62 1.87
CA PHE A 105 -1.06 7.44 1.97
C PHE A 105 -1.25 6.71 3.31
N THR A 106 -1.26 7.46 4.42
CA THR A 106 -1.49 6.90 5.76
C THR A 106 -2.84 6.22 5.83
N TYR A 107 -3.88 6.87 5.30
CA TYR A 107 -5.22 6.34 5.36
C TYR A 107 -5.42 5.11 4.46
N TYR A 108 -5.03 5.16 3.19
CA TYR A 108 -5.31 4.05 2.26
C TYR A 108 -4.29 2.92 2.37
N VAL A 109 -3.00 3.25 2.41
CA VAL A 109 -1.93 2.24 2.47
C VAL A 109 -1.72 1.79 3.92
N GLY A 110 -1.57 2.74 4.84
CA GLY A 110 -1.32 2.43 6.25
C GLY A 110 -2.42 1.55 6.88
N ASN A 111 -3.70 1.92 6.70
CA ASN A 111 -4.81 1.13 7.26
C ASN A 111 -4.94 -0.25 6.61
N ALA A 112 -4.78 -0.36 5.28
CA ALA A 112 -4.84 -1.65 4.60
C ALA A 112 -3.75 -2.60 5.11
N ILE A 113 -2.52 -2.10 5.26
CA ILE A 113 -1.40 -2.87 5.80
C ILE A 113 -1.61 -3.26 7.26
N TYR A 114 -2.17 -2.36 8.07
CA TYR A 114 -2.55 -2.66 9.45
C TYR A 114 -3.57 -3.81 9.52
N LEU A 115 -4.62 -3.77 8.69
CA LEU A 115 -5.65 -4.81 8.65
C LEU A 115 -5.08 -6.16 8.19
N ILE A 116 -4.22 -6.17 7.16
CA ILE A 116 -3.56 -7.39 6.69
C ILE A 116 -2.70 -7.98 7.81
N ASN A 117 -1.90 -7.16 8.49
CA ASN A 117 -1.08 -7.63 9.63
C ASN A 117 -1.94 -8.24 10.73
N LEU A 118 -3.06 -7.59 11.08
CA LEU A 118 -3.98 -8.12 12.09
C LEU A 118 -4.52 -9.50 11.71
N ILE A 119 -4.96 -9.67 10.46
CA ILE A 119 -5.47 -10.96 9.95
C ILE A 119 -4.39 -12.04 10.04
N VAL A 120 -3.18 -11.73 9.58
CA VAL A 120 -2.09 -12.71 9.48
C VAL A 120 -1.53 -13.05 10.87
N GLU A 121 -1.28 -12.05 11.73
CA GLU A 121 -0.79 -12.27 13.09
C GLU A 121 -1.80 -13.04 13.94
N TYR A 122 -3.10 -12.74 13.81
CA TYR A 122 -4.13 -13.51 14.49
C TYR A 122 -4.12 -14.99 14.08
N SER A 123 -3.90 -15.27 12.80
CA SER A 123 -3.85 -16.64 12.27
C SER A 123 -2.60 -17.39 12.77
N LEU A 124 -1.44 -16.72 12.78
CA LEU A 124 -0.16 -17.31 13.18
C LEU A 124 0.02 -17.49 14.69
N ASN A 125 -0.60 -16.63 15.50
CA ASN A 125 -0.39 -16.59 16.95
C ASN A 125 -1.56 -17.20 17.75
N ASP A 126 -2.51 -17.89 17.11
CA ASP A 126 -3.57 -18.62 17.81
C ASP A 126 -2.95 -19.79 18.61
N PRO A 127 -2.93 -19.73 19.95
CA PRO A 127 -2.24 -20.70 20.79
C PRO A 127 -2.97 -22.05 20.87
N VAL A 128 -4.20 -22.14 20.36
CA VAL A 128 -5.04 -23.35 20.44
C VAL A 128 -4.87 -24.21 19.18
N SER A 129 -4.52 -23.61 18.06
CA SER A 129 -4.09 -24.29 16.83
C SER A 129 -3.49 -23.24 15.90
N PRO A 130 -2.21 -23.33 15.46
CA PRO A 130 -1.71 -22.44 14.43
C PRO A 130 -2.60 -22.59 13.20
N LYS A 131 -3.40 -21.57 12.95
CA LYS A 131 -4.39 -21.59 11.88
C LYS A 131 -3.72 -21.04 10.64
N GLN A 132 -3.62 -21.89 9.63
CA GLN A 132 -3.47 -21.44 8.26
C GLN A 132 -4.48 -20.32 7.99
N ILE A 133 -4.11 -19.31 7.21
CA ILE A 133 -5.02 -18.21 6.90
C ILE A 133 -6.19 -18.80 6.11
N SER A 134 -7.40 -18.64 6.66
CA SER A 134 -8.60 -19.19 6.04
C SER A 134 -8.84 -18.62 4.63
N VAL A 135 -9.62 -19.33 3.81
CA VAL A 135 -10.03 -18.84 2.48
C VAL A 135 -10.74 -17.49 2.59
N GLU A 136 -11.56 -17.28 3.63
CA GLU A 136 -12.28 -16.03 3.85
C GLU A 136 -11.33 -14.88 4.22
N SER A 137 -10.42 -15.12 5.17
CA SER A 137 -9.37 -14.18 5.52
C SER A 137 -8.47 -13.85 4.32
N THR A 138 -8.23 -14.82 3.43
CA THR A 138 -7.46 -14.60 2.20
C THR A 138 -8.17 -13.64 1.24
N LYS A 139 -9.50 -13.74 1.10
CA LYS A 139 -10.28 -12.75 0.32
C LYS A 139 -10.16 -11.35 0.91
N GLN A 140 -10.27 -11.23 2.24
CA GLN A 140 -10.13 -9.95 2.92
C GLN A 140 -8.75 -9.32 2.70
N ILE A 141 -7.67 -10.10 2.77
CA ILE A 141 -6.32 -9.62 2.44
C ILE A 141 -6.26 -9.14 0.99
N LEU A 142 -6.78 -9.94 0.05
CA LEU A 142 -6.79 -9.59 -1.36
C LEU A 142 -7.58 -8.30 -1.64
N ASP A 143 -8.72 -8.10 -1.00
CA ASP A 143 -9.55 -6.91 -1.15
C ASP A 143 -8.82 -5.66 -0.65
N ASN A 144 -8.12 -5.74 0.48
CA ASN A 144 -7.28 -4.65 1.00
C ASN A 144 -6.15 -4.30 0.03
N ILE A 145 -5.48 -5.30 -0.54
CA ILE A 145 -4.43 -5.09 -1.56
C ILE A 145 -5.00 -4.44 -2.83
N GLN A 146 -6.19 -4.85 -3.28
CA GLN A 146 -6.84 -4.24 -4.44
C GLN A 146 -7.21 -2.79 -4.18
N GLN A 147 -7.69 -2.45 -2.98
CA GLN A 147 -7.96 -1.07 -2.59
C GLN A 147 -6.69 -0.21 -2.62
N VAL A 148 -5.57 -0.71 -2.09
CA VAL A 148 -4.27 -0.02 -2.17
C VAL A 148 -3.87 0.23 -3.61
N ARG A 149 -3.97 -0.77 -4.49
CA ARG A 149 -3.66 -0.62 -5.92
C ARG A 149 -4.55 0.42 -6.60
N HIS A 150 -5.85 0.39 -6.31
CA HIS A 150 -6.80 1.34 -6.88
C HIS A 150 -6.50 2.78 -6.44
N PHE A 151 -6.22 2.97 -5.14
CA PHE A 151 -5.80 4.24 -4.57
C PHE A 151 -4.53 4.77 -5.26
N LEU A 152 -3.49 3.95 -5.35
CA LEU A 152 -2.21 4.32 -5.96
C LEU A 152 -2.37 4.74 -7.42
N TYR A 153 -3.15 3.98 -8.20
CA TYR A 153 -3.44 4.31 -9.60
C TYR A 153 -4.23 5.61 -9.74
N ARG A 154 -5.23 5.83 -8.89
CA ARG A 154 -6.03 7.06 -8.90
C ARG A 154 -5.16 8.27 -8.54
N LEU A 155 -4.35 8.17 -7.50
CA LEU A 155 -3.46 9.23 -7.07
C LEU A 155 -2.41 9.56 -8.14
N LEU A 156 -1.85 8.55 -8.82
CA LEU A 156 -0.96 8.73 -9.97
C LEU A 156 -1.62 9.56 -11.06
N LYS A 157 -2.84 9.17 -11.49
CA LYS A 157 -3.58 9.87 -12.54
C LYS A 157 -3.83 11.35 -12.22
N GLU A 158 -4.00 11.69 -10.94
CA GLU A 158 -4.33 13.04 -10.50
C GLU A 158 -3.12 13.91 -10.18
N THR A 159 -1.91 13.34 -10.10
CA THR A 159 -0.70 14.06 -9.65
C THR A 159 0.51 13.89 -10.58
N ALA A 160 0.43 13.01 -11.59
CA ALA A 160 1.51 12.83 -12.56
C ALA A 160 1.76 14.11 -13.36
N SER A 161 3.04 14.46 -13.48
CA SER A 161 3.50 15.72 -14.07
C SER A 161 3.47 15.75 -15.61
N SER A 162 3.13 14.64 -16.24
CA SER A 162 2.95 14.47 -17.69
C SER A 162 1.92 13.37 -17.95
N PRO A 163 1.24 13.36 -19.11
CA PRO A 163 0.43 12.20 -19.50
C PRO A 163 1.31 10.96 -19.49
N LEU A 164 0.77 9.85 -18.97
CA LEU A 164 1.41 8.54 -18.99
C LEU A 164 1.97 8.30 -20.41
N PRO A 165 3.24 7.89 -20.57
CA PRO A 165 3.71 7.46 -21.89
C PRO A 165 2.79 6.34 -22.38
N ASN A 166 2.25 6.51 -23.59
CA ASN A 166 1.38 5.55 -24.26
C ASN A 166 2.06 4.18 -24.40
#